data_AF-A0A368H5Q1-F1
#
_entry.id   AF-A0A368H5Q1-F1
#
_cell.length_a   1.000
_cell.length_b   1.000
_cell.length_c   1.000
_cell.angle_alpha   90.00
_cell.angle_beta   90.00
_cell.angle_gamma   90.00
#
_symmetry.space_group_name_H-M   'P 1'
#
loop_
_entity.id
_entity.type
_entity.pdbx_description
1 polymer ?
#
loop_
_entity_poly.entity_id
_entity_poly.type
_entity_poly.pdbx_seq_one_letter_code
_entity_poly.pdbx_strand_id
1 'polypeptide(L)'
;MEISGNISSGDEYAVVGLSKDERMGDDLLICCINSGKKVFASLAIHKERKKTKILDRKGLKVIKAYRKGNRLYCKIRQTQREFACNSFSLDKPYHILLAVGSYHNNSE
;
A
#
# COMPACT_ATOMS: atom_id res chain seq x y z
N MET A 1 -10.04 -5.48 2.16
CA MET A 1 -9.68 -4.05 2.34
C MET A 1 -9.95 -3.32 1.05
N GLU A 2 -10.51 -2.12 1.14
CA GLU A 2 -10.73 -1.22 0.00
C GLU A 2 -9.94 0.06 0.25
N ILE A 3 -9.18 0.49 -0.77
CA ILE A 3 -8.33 1.68 -0.71
C ILE A 3 -8.77 2.57 -1.85
N SER A 4 -9.04 3.83 -1.54
CA SER A 4 -9.31 4.84 -2.55
C SER A 4 -8.69 6.18 -2.19
N GLY A 5 -8.12 6.85 -3.18
CA GLY A 5 -7.56 8.19 -3.04
C GLY A 5 -7.90 9.03 -4.27
N ASN A 6 -7.97 10.35 -4.05
CA ASN A 6 -7.96 11.30 -5.16
C ASN A 6 -6.50 11.54 -5.56
N ILE A 7 -6.24 11.43 -6.85
CA ILE A 7 -4.91 11.49 -7.46
C ILE A 7 -4.97 12.51 -8.61
N SER A 8 -3.91 13.30 -8.82
CA SER A 8 -3.94 14.47 -9.71
C SER A 8 -3.17 14.27 -11.02
N SER A 9 -2.24 13.32 -11.10
CA SER A 9 -1.28 13.16 -12.19
C SER A 9 -1.06 11.70 -12.61
N GLY A 10 0.02 11.43 -13.35
CA GLY A 10 0.32 10.15 -14.00
C GLY A 10 0.62 9.03 -13.01
N ASP A 11 1.78 9.08 -12.35
CA ASP A 11 2.28 7.99 -11.52
C ASP A 11 2.14 8.35 -10.04
N GLU A 12 1.17 7.75 -9.36
CA GLU A 12 0.74 8.12 -8.01
C GLU A 12 0.27 6.90 -7.24
N TYR A 13 0.25 7.01 -5.91
CA TYR A 13 -0.24 5.98 -5.02
C TYR A 13 -1.29 6.50 -4.04
N ALA A 14 -2.12 5.57 -3.57
CA ALA A 14 -2.89 5.68 -2.34
C ALA A 14 -2.54 4.48 -1.46
N VAL A 15 -2.18 4.73 -0.20
CA VAL A 15 -1.60 3.72 0.69
C VAL A 15 -2.33 3.74 2.04
N VAL A 16 -2.53 2.54 2.57
CA VAL A 16 -2.85 2.31 3.98
C VAL A 16 -1.62 1.73 4.65
N GLY A 17 -1.10 2.43 5.66
CA GLY A 17 -0.03 1.93 6.53
C GLY A 17 -0.59 1.37 7.82
N LEU A 18 -0.13 0.18 8.21
CA LEU A 18 -0.30 -0.34 9.56
C LEU A 18 0.98 -0.02 10.32
N SER A 19 0.85 0.70 11.44
CA SER A 19 1.98 1.22 12.21
C SER A 19 1.87 0.90 13.69
N LYS A 20 3.03 0.89 14.36
CA LYS A 20 3.14 0.70 15.81
C LYS A 20 2.96 2.00 16.59
N ASP A 21 3.12 3.14 15.93
CA ASP A 21 2.96 4.46 16.52
C ASP A 21 2.21 5.40 15.56
N GLU A 22 2.00 6.65 15.97
CA GLU A 22 1.28 7.67 15.19
C GLU A 22 2.10 8.27 14.02
N ARG A 23 3.30 7.75 13.76
CA ARG A 23 4.25 8.28 12.77
C ARG A 23 4.60 7.20 11.77
N MET A 24 4.75 7.59 10.51
CA MET A 24 5.36 6.67 9.54
C MET A 24 6.80 6.35 9.96
N GLY A 25 7.27 5.14 9.71
CA GLY A 25 8.66 4.77 9.92
C GLY A 25 8.96 3.28 9.96
N ASP A 26 8.06 2.47 10.51
CA ASP A 26 8.20 1.01 10.61
C ASP A 26 6.85 0.36 10.30
N ASP A 27 6.38 0.64 9.10
CA ASP A 27 5.00 0.40 8.68
C ASP A 27 4.93 -0.72 7.67
N LEU A 28 3.85 -1.48 7.75
CA LEU A 28 3.42 -2.34 6.67
C LEU A 28 2.42 -1.60 5.81
N LEU A 29 2.81 -1.37 4.57
CA LEU A 29 2.07 -0.60 3.61
C LEU A 29 1.29 -1.53 2.68
N ILE A 30 0.00 -1.24 2.53
CA ILE A 30 -0.84 -1.75 1.47
C ILE A 30 -1.01 -0.62 0.45
N CYS A 31 -0.41 -0.80 -0.71
CA CYS A 31 -0.34 0.22 -1.74
C CYS A 31 -1.34 -0.08 -2.86
N CYS A 32 -2.10 0.93 -3.26
CA CYS A 32 -2.77 1.00 -4.55
C CYS A 32 -2.00 1.99 -5.41
N ILE A 33 -1.44 1.54 -6.53
CA ILE A 33 -0.50 2.30 -7.33
C ILE A 33 -1.06 2.46 -8.73
N ASN A 34 -1.09 3.68 -9.24
CA ASN A 34 -1.20 3.98 -10.65
C ASN A 34 0.21 4.23 -11.18
N SER A 35 0.65 3.44 -12.17
CA SER A 35 1.88 3.72 -12.91
C SER A 35 1.58 3.66 -14.40
N GLY A 36 1.74 4.80 -15.06
CA GLY A 36 1.22 5.09 -16.39
C GLY A 36 -0.27 4.80 -16.49
N LYS A 37 -0.61 3.80 -17.32
CA LYS A 37 -1.99 3.36 -17.57
C LYS A 37 -2.38 2.11 -16.76
N LYS A 38 -1.51 1.63 -15.86
CA LYS A 38 -1.74 0.39 -15.11
C LYS A 38 -1.97 0.70 -13.64
N VAL A 39 -3.10 0.21 -13.13
CA VAL A 39 -3.37 0.19 -11.69
C VAL A 39 -3.11 -1.20 -11.14
N PHE A 40 -2.34 -1.28 -10.06
CA PHE A 40 -2.08 -2.51 -9.35
C PHE A 40 -1.99 -2.27 -7.85
N ALA A 41 -2.15 -3.34 -7.07
CA ALA A 41 -1.93 -3.29 -5.64
C ALA A 41 -0.66 -4.07 -5.28
N SER A 42 0.02 -3.61 -4.24
CA SER A 42 1.23 -4.25 -3.72
C SER A 42 1.31 -4.11 -2.22
N LEU A 43 2.07 -5.00 -1.59
CA LEU A 43 2.54 -4.80 -0.22
C LEU A 43 3.92 -4.15 -0.26
N ALA A 44 4.23 -3.35 0.74
CA ALA A 44 5.56 -2.81 0.95
C ALA A 44 5.83 -2.64 2.45
N ILE A 45 7.10 -2.58 2.84
CA ILE A 45 7.50 -2.19 4.19
C ILE A 45 8.21 -0.86 4.10
N HIS A 46 7.82 0.08 4.93
CA HIS A 46 8.56 1.30 5.16
C HIS A 46 9.39 1.12 6.43
N LYS A 47 10.72 1.26 6.33
CA LYS A 47 11.66 1.10 7.45
C LYS A 47 12.43 2.38 7.71
N GLU A 48 12.70 2.62 9.00
CA GLU A 48 13.55 3.70 9.50
C GLU A 48 13.19 5.09 8.96
N ARG A 49 11.92 5.32 8.59
CA ARG A 49 11.44 6.58 7.97
C ARG A 49 12.14 6.97 6.66
N LYS A 50 12.85 6.04 6.03
CA LYS A 50 13.78 6.36 4.93
C LYS A 50 13.58 5.49 3.71
N LYS A 51 13.28 4.20 3.89
CA LYS A 51 13.32 3.23 2.80
C LYS A 51 12.01 2.47 2.72
N THR A 52 11.43 2.46 1.52
CA THR A 52 10.27 1.63 1.20
C THR A 52 10.72 0.48 0.31
N LYS A 53 10.43 -0.75 0.73
CA LYS A 53 10.69 -1.95 -0.06
C LYS A 53 9.37 -2.61 -0.43
N ILE A 54 9.11 -2.73 -1.72
CA ILE A 54 7.99 -3.54 -2.22
C ILE A 54 8.24 -5.00 -1.84
N LEU A 55 7.24 -5.62 -1.22
CA LEU A 55 7.22 -7.06 -0.99
C LEU A 55 6.71 -7.72 -2.26
N ASP A 56 7.49 -8.66 -2.77
CA ASP A 56 7.09 -9.49 -3.90
C ASP A 56 5.71 -10.08 -3.60
N ARG A 57 4.76 -10.00 -4.55
CA ARG A 57 3.27 -9.95 -4.39
C ARG A 57 2.56 -11.04 -3.56
N LYS A 58 3.32 -11.89 -2.88
CA LYS A 58 2.94 -12.86 -1.88
C LYS A 58 2.14 -12.22 -0.74
N GLY A 59 1.06 -12.86 -0.31
CA GLY A 59 0.20 -12.38 0.79
C GLY A 59 -0.97 -11.46 0.42
N LEU A 60 -1.17 -11.12 -0.87
CA LEU A 60 -2.34 -10.33 -1.31
C LEU A 60 -2.99 -10.92 -2.58
N LYS A 61 -4.33 -10.88 -2.62
CA LYS A 61 -5.12 -11.16 -3.82
C LYS A 61 -5.83 -9.89 -4.25
N VAL A 62 -5.53 -9.41 -5.46
CA VAL A 62 -6.25 -8.28 -6.07
C VAL A 62 -7.61 -8.76 -6.57
N ILE A 63 -8.69 -8.15 -6.06
CA ILE A 63 -10.05 -8.42 -6.52
C ILE A 63 -10.43 -7.42 -7.61
N LYS A 64 -10.10 -6.14 -7.41
CA LYS A 64 -10.38 -5.06 -8.36
C LYS A 64 -9.33 -3.97 -8.22
N ALA A 65 -8.86 -3.41 -9.33
CA ALA A 65 -7.92 -2.30 -9.32
C ALA A 65 -8.16 -1.45 -10.56
N TYR A 66 -8.44 -0.16 -10.40
CA TYR A 66 -8.70 0.75 -11.51
C TYR A 66 -8.52 2.21 -11.13
N ARG A 67 -8.42 3.05 -12.16
CA ARG A 67 -8.53 4.50 -12.08
C ARG A 67 -9.78 4.91 -12.85
N LYS A 68 -10.61 5.77 -12.25
CA LYS A 68 -11.75 6.41 -12.94
C LYS A 68 -11.69 7.90 -12.70
N GLY A 69 -11.35 8.66 -13.73
CA GLY A 69 -11.02 10.09 -13.60
C GLY A 69 -9.85 10.29 -12.63
N ASN A 70 -10.08 11.07 -11.59
CA ASN A 70 -9.09 11.38 -10.55
C ASN A 70 -9.17 10.41 -9.36
N ARG A 71 -10.01 9.37 -9.41
CA ARG A 71 -10.15 8.41 -8.33
C ARG A 71 -9.36 7.15 -8.63
N LEU A 72 -8.36 6.88 -7.78
CA LEU A 72 -7.65 5.62 -7.71
C LEU A 72 -8.40 4.67 -6.77
N TYR A 73 -8.57 3.42 -7.16
CA TYR A 73 -9.27 2.43 -6.35
C TYR A 73 -8.66 1.03 -6.44
N CYS A 74 -8.44 0.40 -5.29
CA CYS A 74 -8.09 -1.00 -5.17
C CYS A 74 -8.96 -1.71 -4.13
N LYS A 75 -9.46 -2.90 -4.49
CA LYS A 75 -10.08 -3.87 -3.60
C LYS A 75 -9.20 -5.09 -3.53
N ILE A 76 -8.76 -5.42 -2.33
CA ILE A 76 -7.85 -6.54 -2.09
C ILE A 76 -8.35 -7.45 -0.97
N ARG A 77 -7.87 -8.69 -1.01
CA ARG A 77 -7.97 -9.65 0.08
C ARG A 77 -6.57 -10.05 0.52
N GLN A 78 -6.27 -9.87 1.79
CA GLN A 78 -5.03 -10.35 2.39
C GLN A 78 -5.11 -11.87 2.60
N THR A 79 -4.05 -12.60 2.28
CA THR A 79 -3.99 -14.06 2.48
C THR A 79 -3.05 -14.38 3.64
N GLN A 80 -3.48 -15.23 4.58
CA GLN A 80 -2.80 -15.50 5.85
C GLN A 80 -1.40 -16.13 5.71
N ARG A 81 -1.16 -16.91 4.64
CA ARG A 81 0.00 -17.83 4.57
C ARG A 81 1.38 -17.17 4.42
N GLU A 82 1.47 -15.96 3.88
CA GLU A 82 2.76 -15.35 3.50
C GLU A 82 3.03 -14.00 4.20
N PHE A 83 2.09 -13.55 5.03
CA PHE A 83 2.17 -12.28 5.77
C PHE A 83 2.94 -12.41 7.11
N ALA A 84 3.36 -13.62 7.45
CA ALA A 84 3.79 -14.01 8.80
C ALA A 84 5.04 -13.27 9.32
N CYS A 85 5.94 -12.82 8.45
CA CYS A 85 7.21 -12.25 8.92
C CYS A 85 7.12 -10.79 9.42
N ASN A 86 6.04 -10.05 9.14
CA ASN A 86 5.83 -8.66 9.63
C ASN A 86 4.36 -8.36 9.91
N SER A 87 3.59 -9.34 10.38
CA SER A 87 2.14 -9.18 10.55
C SER A 87 1.78 -8.28 11.73
N PHE A 88 0.85 -7.36 11.50
CA PHE A 88 0.13 -6.64 12.55
C PHE A 88 -1.03 -7.53 13.02
N SER A 89 -1.11 -7.78 14.32
CA SER A 89 -2.24 -8.50 14.92
C SER A 89 -3.39 -7.54 15.20
N LEU A 90 -4.62 -7.99 15.00
CA LEU A 90 -5.83 -7.27 15.40
C LEU A 90 -6.06 -7.29 16.91
N ASP A 91 -5.37 -8.18 17.64
CA ASP A 91 -5.50 -8.31 19.10
C ASP A 91 -4.63 -7.30 19.87
N LYS A 92 -3.81 -6.53 19.16
CA LYS A 92 -2.95 -5.48 19.74
C LYS A 92 -3.36 -4.13 19.16
N PRO A 93 -3.24 -3.03 19.92
CA PRO A 93 -3.44 -1.71 19.34
C PRO A 93 -2.40 -1.48 18.23
N TYR A 94 -2.86 -0.89 17.13
CA TYR A 94 -2.05 -0.43 16.02
C TYR A 94 -2.67 0.82 15.43
N HIS A 95 -1.87 1.60 14.72
CA HIS A 95 -2.32 2.81 14.04
C HIS A 95 -2.56 2.51 12.56
N ILE A 96 -3.62 3.12 12.03
CA ILE A 96 -3.90 3.12 10.59
C ILE A 96 -3.52 4.50 10.06
N LEU A 97 -2.51 4.53 9.20
CA LEU A 97 -2.03 5.73 8.54
C LEU A 97 -2.50 5.73 7.08
N LEU A 98 -2.89 6.89 6.58
CA LEU A 98 -3.36 7.07 5.19
C LEU A 98 -2.44 8.06 4.49
N ALA A 99 -2.03 7.72 3.27
CA ALA A 99 -1.18 8.59 2.47
C ALA A 99 -1.55 8.52 0.99
N VAL A 100 -1.39 9.66 0.31
CA VAL A 100 -1.41 9.78 -1.15
C VAL A 100 -0.17 10.55 -1.59
N GLY A 101 0.39 10.21 -2.73
CA GLY A 101 1.58 10.90 -3.23
C GLY A 101 2.08 10.36 -4.56
N SER A 102 3.16 10.96 -5.06
CA SER A 102 3.80 10.56 -6.31
C SER A 102 4.48 9.19 -6.19
N TYR A 103 4.32 8.37 -7.21
CA TYR A 103 5.00 7.10 -7.34
C TYR A 103 6.15 7.24 -8.35
N HIS A 104 7.37 6.98 -7.90
CA HIS A 104 8.54 6.90 -8.77
C HIS A 104 9.01 5.45 -8.79
N ASN A 105 8.88 4.80 -9.95
CA ASN A 105 9.45 3.47 -10.13
C ASN A 105 10.95 3.64 -10.34
N ASN A 106 11.71 3.58 -9.24
CA ASN A 106 13.17 3.54 -9.29
C ASN A 106 13.62 2.14 -9.73
N SER A 107 13.30 1.79 -10.97
CA SER A 107 13.93 0.69 -11.69
C SER A 107 15.11 1.25 -12.48
N GLU A 108 16.18 1.56 -11.74
CA GLU A 108 17.56 1.66 -12.22
C GLU A 108 18.43 0.77 -11.33
#